data_AF-A0A3Q2CR37-F1
#
_entry.id   AF-A0A3Q2CR37-F1
#
_cell.length_a   1.000
_cell.length_b   1.000
_cell.length_c   1.000
_cell.angle_alpha   90.00
_cell.angle_beta   90.00
_cell.angle_gamma   90.00
#
_symmetry.space_group_name_H-M   'P 1'
#
loop_
_entity.id
_entity.type
_entity.pdbx_description
1 polymer ?
#
loop_
_entity_poly.entity_id
_entity_poly.type
_entity_poly.pdbx_seq_one_letter_code
_entity_poly.pdbx_strand_id
1 'polypeptide(L)'
;MEEEGRKLLEEGIRKKLISPGRGELSTFPNGTKVVFHYRSSLCDGTVLDDSRTMGGRSKPMELILGKKFKLAVWERIVITMRKGEVAEFTCDTKHTALYPLVSQSLRNISVGKDPLEGQRHCCGIAQIHSHHSLGHKDLDHLQANPQPLVFAIELLEVSQQWAASRIHFEGIVKDMVVVLNRYNVKAYYKRGKAHAAVWNEKEARADFAKVLELDPSLEASVNRELKALEERLRSKKQEEKGRYKGLFDFNAQPAAATTPNILPTCSSSGIHAGTTSI
;
A
#
# COMPACT_ATOMS: atom_id res chain seq x y z
N MET A 1 7.99 9.63 19.94
CA MET A 1 7.57 8.21 19.91
C MET A 1 6.22 8.02 20.60
N GLU A 2 6.00 8.67 21.75
CA GLU A 2 4.72 8.62 22.48
C GLU A 2 3.52 9.20 21.72
N GLU A 3 3.68 10.33 21.02
CA GLU A 3 2.56 10.96 20.31
C GLU A 3 1.99 10.08 19.18
N GLU A 4 2.87 9.42 18.41
CA GLU A 4 2.44 8.52 17.34
C GLU A 4 1.78 7.25 17.90
N GLY A 5 2.30 6.72 19.03
CA GLY A 5 1.68 5.60 19.73
C GLY A 5 0.27 5.93 20.22
N ARG A 6 0.05 7.17 20.71
CA ARG A 6 -1.28 7.64 21.11
C ARG A 6 -2.24 7.75 19.93
N LYS A 7 -1.80 8.31 18.79
CA LYS A 7 -2.60 8.39 17.56
C LYS A 7 -3.04 7.00 17.08
N LEU A 8 -2.10 6.05 17.03
CA LEU A 8 -2.42 4.67 16.69
C LEU A 8 -3.43 4.06 17.66
N LEU A 9 -3.29 4.30 18.96
CA LEU A 9 -4.21 3.77 19.96
C LEU A 9 -5.64 4.32 19.78
N GLU A 10 -5.78 5.62 19.51
CA GLU A 10 -7.07 6.26 19.18
C GLU A 10 -7.69 5.68 17.90
N GLU A 11 -6.85 5.30 16.94
CA GLU A 11 -7.26 4.60 15.73
C GLU A 11 -7.62 3.11 15.98
N GLY A 12 -7.39 2.55 17.17
CA GLY A 12 -7.63 1.12 17.49
C GLY A 12 -6.47 0.21 17.06
N ILE A 13 -5.25 0.71 17.11
CA ILE A 13 -4.02 0.01 16.73
C ILE A 13 -3.02 0.11 17.88
N ARG A 14 -2.58 -1.03 18.41
CA ARG A 14 -1.53 -1.09 19.44
C ARG A 14 -0.22 -1.56 18.80
N LYS A 15 0.79 -0.69 18.82
CA LYS A 15 2.15 -1.02 18.38
C LYS A 15 3.00 -1.50 19.56
N LYS A 16 3.67 -2.62 19.39
CA LYS A 16 4.72 -3.14 20.27
C LYS A 16 6.02 -3.22 19.46
N LEU A 17 7.00 -2.42 19.84
CA LEU A 17 8.31 -2.43 19.20
C LEU A 17 9.11 -3.66 19.65
N ILE A 18 9.64 -4.44 18.71
CA ILE A 18 10.49 -5.61 18.98
C ILE A 18 11.96 -5.28 18.72
N SER A 19 12.24 -4.60 17.61
CA SER A 19 13.58 -4.11 17.27
C SER A 19 13.47 -2.74 16.58
N PRO A 20 14.22 -1.70 16.99
CA PRO A 20 14.04 -0.30 16.57
C PRO A 20 14.44 0.03 15.12
N GLY A 21 15.06 -0.89 14.38
CA GLY A 21 15.60 -0.61 13.05
C GLY A 21 16.77 0.40 13.09
N ARG A 22 17.06 1.03 11.95
CA ARG A 22 18.22 1.92 11.74
C ARG A 22 17.82 3.21 11.02
N GLY A 23 18.63 4.25 11.23
CA GLY A 23 18.45 5.56 10.58
C GLY A 23 17.26 6.34 11.13
N GLU A 24 16.95 7.47 10.51
CA GLU A 24 15.78 8.29 10.86
C GLU A 24 14.48 7.75 10.21
N LEU A 25 13.34 8.18 10.75
CA LEU A 25 12.04 7.85 10.17
C LEU A 25 11.92 8.54 8.81
N SER A 26 11.58 7.78 7.76
CA SER A 26 11.35 8.32 6.42
C SER A 26 10.03 9.12 6.35
N THR A 27 9.92 10.03 5.37
CA THR A 27 8.73 10.87 5.16
C THR A 27 7.60 10.20 4.35
N PHE A 28 7.83 8.99 3.82
CA PHE A 28 6.88 8.13 3.10
C PHE A 28 5.85 8.85 2.16
N PRO A 29 6.29 9.66 1.19
CA PRO A 29 5.38 10.30 0.22
C PRO A 29 4.59 9.28 -0.64
N ASN A 30 3.43 9.70 -1.17
CA ASN A 30 2.51 8.87 -1.98
C ASN A 30 3.13 8.27 -3.24
N GLY A 31 3.38 6.97 -3.22
CA GLY A 31 4.04 6.18 -4.26
C GLY A 31 5.24 5.43 -3.69
N THR A 32 5.65 5.70 -2.44
CA THR A 32 6.86 5.13 -1.83
C THR A 32 6.73 3.63 -1.86
N LYS A 33 7.75 2.95 -2.41
CA LYS A 33 7.78 1.50 -2.40
C LYS A 33 8.37 1.07 -1.06
N VAL A 34 7.65 0.23 -0.34
CA VAL A 34 8.13 -0.43 0.87
C VAL A 34 8.18 -1.93 0.65
N VAL A 35 9.21 -2.57 1.16
CA VAL A 35 9.39 -4.02 1.11
C VAL A 35 9.51 -4.53 2.53
N PHE A 36 8.69 -5.49 2.92
CA PHE A 36 8.65 -6.00 4.27
C PHE A 36 8.25 -7.46 4.32
N HIS A 37 8.73 -8.18 5.32
CA HIS A 37 8.13 -9.44 5.71
C HIS A 37 7.00 -9.19 6.71
N TYR A 38 5.95 -10.00 6.63
CA TYR A 38 4.85 -10.01 7.59
C TYR A 38 4.55 -11.42 8.07
N ARG A 39 4.01 -11.50 9.29
CA ARG A 39 3.28 -12.63 9.84
C ARG A 39 1.95 -12.12 10.41
N SER A 40 0.85 -12.73 10.02
CA SER A 40 -0.46 -12.46 10.59
C SER A 40 -0.89 -13.61 11.50
N SER A 41 -1.53 -13.28 12.61
CA SER A 41 -2.07 -14.26 13.53
C SER A 41 -3.34 -13.76 14.20
N LEU A 42 -4.12 -14.70 14.72
CA LEU A 42 -5.15 -14.43 15.69
C LEU A 42 -4.52 -13.95 17.01
N CYS A 43 -5.36 -13.40 17.89
CA CYS A 43 -4.95 -12.92 19.21
C CYS A 43 -4.44 -14.03 20.15
N ASP A 44 -4.82 -15.28 19.90
CA ASP A 44 -4.35 -16.45 20.64
C ASP A 44 -2.99 -16.99 20.14
N GLY A 45 -2.42 -16.38 19.08
CA GLY A 45 -1.16 -16.79 18.47
C GLY A 45 -1.29 -17.74 17.28
N THR A 46 -2.50 -18.19 16.93
CA THR A 46 -2.73 -19.03 15.73
C THR A 46 -2.33 -18.27 14.48
N VAL A 47 -1.30 -18.76 13.77
CA VAL A 47 -0.78 -18.12 12.55
C VAL A 47 -1.71 -18.37 11.37
N LEU A 48 -2.03 -17.30 10.64
CA LEU A 48 -2.82 -17.36 9.41
C LEU A 48 -1.93 -17.33 8.17
N ASP A 49 -0.98 -16.39 8.12
CA ASP A 49 -0.09 -16.20 6.98
C ASP A 49 1.30 -15.77 7.46
N ASP A 50 2.35 -16.30 6.83
CA ASP A 50 3.73 -15.86 7.05
C ASP A 50 4.47 -15.80 5.71
N SER A 51 4.82 -14.59 5.29
CA SER A 51 5.55 -14.31 4.05
C SER A 51 6.89 -15.06 3.89
N ARG A 52 7.46 -15.58 4.98
CA ARG A 52 8.69 -16.38 4.94
C ARG A 52 8.46 -17.83 4.55
N THR A 53 7.25 -18.35 4.75
CA THR A 53 6.93 -19.79 4.58
C THR A 53 5.85 -20.04 3.52
N MET A 54 4.99 -19.06 3.25
CA MET A 54 3.93 -19.16 2.25
C MET A 54 4.45 -19.52 0.86
N GLY A 55 3.74 -20.38 0.15
CA GLY A 55 4.12 -20.83 -1.20
C GLY A 55 5.44 -21.62 -1.25
N GLY A 56 5.96 -22.06 -0.10
CA GLY A 56 7.24 -22.78 0.01
C GLY A 56 8.46 -21.92 -0.33
N ARG A 57 8.32 -20.58 -0.34
CA ARG A 57 9.40 -19.64 -0.67
C ARG A 57 9.32 -18.44 0.25
N SER A 58 10.45 -18.01 0.81
CA SER A 58 10.51 -16.74 1.52
C SER A 58 10.44 -15.59 0.51
N LYS A 59 9.29 -14.92 0.44
CA LYS A 59 9.07 -13.80 -0.47
C LYS A 59 8.44 -12.63 0.29
N PRO A 60 9.16 -11.50 0.44
CA PRO A 60 8.62 -10.34 1.12
C PRO A 60 7.48 -9.70 0.32
N MET A 61 6.62 -8.99 1.03
CA MET A 61 5.56 -8.17 0.44
C MET A 61 6.16 -6.88 -0.12
N GLU A 62 5.70 -6.47 -1.29
CA GLU A 62 5.98 -5.14 -1.85
C GLU A 62 4.70 -4.31 -1.86
N LEU A 63 4.71 -3.16 -1.19
CA LEU A 63 3.57 -2.24 -1.14
C LEU A 63 3.98 -0.87 -1.68
N ILE A 64 3.10 -0.26 -2.49
CA ILE A 64 3.26 1.09 -2.99
C ILE A 64 2.26 1.97 -2.23
N LEU A 65 2.76 2.86 -1.38
CA LEU A 65 1.92 3.71 -0.52
C LEU A 65 1.08 4.69 -1.33
N GLY A 66 -0.10 5.05 -0.83
CA GLY A 66 -0.98 6.05 -1.47
C GLY A 66 -1.77 5.52 -2.66
N LYS A 67 -1.68 4.22 -2.96
CA LYS A 67 -2.51 3.54 -3.97
C LYS A 67 -3.79 2.93 -3.42
N LYS A 68 -4.13 3.20 -2.15
CA LYS A 68 -5.33 2.70 -1.48
C LYS A 68 -5.40 1.17 -1.53
N PHE A 69 -4.36 0.52 -1.04
CA PHE A 69 -4.35 -0.93 -0.88
C PHE A 69 -5.59 -1.40 -0.12
N LYS A 70 -6.16 -2.56 -0.50
CA LYS A 70 -7.38 -3.11 0.11
C LYS A 70 -7.32 -3.25 1.64
N LEU A 71 -6.12 -3.38 2.21
CA LEU A 71 -5.88 -3.40 3.65
C LEU A 71 -5.16 -2.13 4.10
N ALA A 72 -5.90 -1.01 4.19
CA ALA A 72 -5.35 0.31 4.47
C ALA A 72 -4.52 0.39 5.77
N VAL A 73 -4.83 -0.44 6.77
CA VAL A 73 -4.09 -0.50 8.03
C VAL A 73 -2.61 -0.84 7.82
N TRP A 74 -2.24 -1.59 6.78
CA TRP A 74 -0.84 -1.87 6.46
C TRP A 74 -0.07 -0.62 6.02
N GLU A 75 -0.67 0.25 5.21
CA GLU A 75 -0.07 1.55 4.89
C GLU A 75 0.11 2.37 6.17
N ARG A 76 -0.91 2.39 7.04
CA ARG A 76 -0.90 3.17 8.28
C ARG A 76 0.19 2.74 9.28
N ILE A 77 0.41 1.45 9.46
CA ILE A 77 1.40 0.94 10.43
C ILE A 77 2.83 1.04 9.88
N VAL A 78 3.04 0.76 8.60
CA VAL A 78 4.39 0.77 7.99
C VAL A 78 5.01 2.16 7.98
N ILE A 79 4.22 3.24 7.80
CA ILE A 79 4.76 4.62 7.84
C ILE A 79 5.28 5.04 9.22
N THR A 80 5.01 4.25 10.27
CA THR A 80 5.54 4.49 11.61
C THR A 80 6.88 3.77 11.85
N MET A 81 7.36 3.00 10.88
CA MET A 81 8.51 2.10 11.04
C MET A 81 9.78 2.66 10.40
N ARG A 82 10.92 2.37 11.02
CA ARG A 82 12.26 2.59 10.45
C ARG A 82 12.71 1.41 9.60
N LYS A 83 13.66 1.63 8.70
CA LYS A 83 14.27 0.54 7.94
C LYS A 83 14.96 -0.44 8.89
N GLY A 84 14.69 -1.72 8.75
CA GLY A 84 15.14 -2.80 9.64
C GLY A 84 14.36 -2.92 10.94
N GLU A 85 13.29 -2.13 11.14
CA GLU A 85 12.45 -2.21 12.33
C GLU A 85 11.62 -3.51 12.31
N VAL A 86 11.49 -4.14 13.48
CA VAL A 86 10.56 -5.25 13.73
C VAL A 86 9.55 -4.79 14.77
N ALA A 87 8.27 -4.87 14.45
CA ALA A 87 7.20 -4.47 15.36
C ALA A 87 5.97 -5.36 15.19
N GLU A 88 5.23 -5.54 16.29
CA GLU A 88 3.92 -6.19 16.30
C GLU A 88 2.82 -5.12 16.42
N PHE A 89 1.77 -5.29 15.63
CA PHE A 89 0.62 -4.39 15.60
C PHE A 89 -0.64 -5.20 15.88
N THR A 90 -1.30 -4.96 17.01
CA THR A 90 -2.64 -5.49 17.26
C THR A 90 -3.65 -4.50 16.71
N CYS A 91 -4.47 -4.93 15.75
CA CYS A 91 -5.44 -4.08 15.06
C CYS A 91 -6.86 -4.55 15.34
N ASP A 92 -7.74 -3.64 15.74
CA ASP A 92 -9.15 -3.92 16.00
C ASP A 92 -9.89 -4.40 14.73
N THR A 93 -11.02 -5.08 14.92
CA THR A 93 -11.83 -5.72 13.87
C THR A 93 -12.17 -4.80 12.69
N LYS A 94 -12.39 -3.50 12.94
CA LYS A 94 -12.68 -2.50 11.89
C LYS A 94 -11.59 -2.39 10.83
N HIS A 95 -10.36 -2.77 11.16
CA HIS A 95 -9.19 -2.77 10.27
C HIS A 95 -8.96 -4.11 9.58
N THR A 96 -9.50 -5.20 10.13
CA THR A 96 -9.16 -6.59 9.74
C THR A 96 -10.28 -7.31 9.01
N ALA A 97 -11.47 -6.71 8.92
CA ALA A 97 -12.64 -7.32 8.27
C ALA A 97 -12.40 -7.75 6.81
N LEU A 98 -11.54 -7.03 6.07
CA LEU A 98 -11.17 -7.38 4.68
C LEU A 98 -9.97 -8.34 4.59
N TYR A 99 -9.36 -8.71 5.71
CA TYR A 99 -8.18 -9.56 5.75
C TYR A 99 -8.39 -10.92 5.06
N PRO A 100 -9.52 -11.65 5.20
CA PRO A 100 -9.72 -12.92 4.51
C PRO A 100 -9.56 -12.82 2.98
N LEU A 101 -10.12 -11.78 2.37
CA LEU A 101 -10.01 -11.55 0.92
C LEU A 101 -8.58 -11.21 0.51
N VAL A 102 -7.91 -10.35 1.29
CA VAL A 102 -6.52 -9.97 1.02
C VAL A 102 -5.58 -11.16 1.19
N SER A 103 -5.77 -11.97 2.24
CA SER A 103 -5.02 -13.19 2.50
C SER A 103 -5.18 -14.19 1.35
N GLN A 104 -6.40 -14.44 0.86
CA GLN A 104 -6.62 -15.30 -0.30
C GLN A 104 -5.83 -14.82 -1.53
N SER A 105 -5.84 -13.51 -1.83
CA SER A 105 -5.02 -12.96 -2.92
C SER A 105 -3.52 -13.16 -2.70
N LEU A 106 -3.04 -12.96 -1.47
CA LEU A 106 -1.62 -13.16 -1.13
C LEU A 106 -1.20 -14.64 -1.25
N ARG A 107 -2.08 -15.57 -0.83
CA ARG A 107 -1.89 -17.02 -0.99
C ARG A 107 -1.80 -17.41 -2.46
N ASN A 108 -2.71 -16.92 -3.31
CA ASN A 108 -2.65 -17.14 -4.76
C ASN A 108 -1.34 -16.62 -5.36
N ILE A 109 -0.94 -15.39 -5.04
CA ILE A 109 0.31 -14.79 -5.52
C ILE A 109 1.53 -15.62 -5.08
N SER A 110 1.52 -16.17 -3.86
CA SER A 110 2.63 -16.94 -3.31
C SER A 110 2.93 -18.21 -4.11
N VAL A 111 1.90 -18.79 -4.76
CA VAL A 111 2.02 -19.97 -5.62
C VAL A 111 1.97 -19.64 -7.11
N GLY A 112 2.01 -18.36 -7.48
CA GLY A 112 2.04 -17.92 -8.89
C GLY A 112 0.68 -17.92 -9.60
N LYS A 113 -0.42 -17.95 -8.86
CA LYS A 113 -1.79 -17.85 -9.39
C LYS A 113 -2.26 -16.40 -9.55
N ASP A 114 -3.36 -16.20 -10.28
CA ASP A 114 -3.99 -14.87 -10.38
C ASP A 114 -4.51 -14.43 -8.98
N PRO A 115 -4.25 -13.19 -8.51
CA PRO A 115 -4.67 -12.73 -7.18
C PRO A 115 -6.17 -12.82 -6.92
N LEU A 116 -7.02 -12.80 -7.96
CA LEU A 116 -8.47 -12.85 -7.86
C LEU A 116 -9.03 -14.25 -8.12
N GLU A 117 -8.18 -15.25 -8.35
CA GLU A 117 -8.61 -16.63 -8.57
C GLU A 117 -9.39 -17.12 -7.34
N GLY A 118 -10.66 -17.48 -7.54
CA GLY A 118 -11.57 -17.90 -6.46
C GLY A 118 -12.32 -16.75 -5.77
N GLN A 119 -12.00 -15.49 -6.02
CA GLN A 119 -12.81 -14.35 -5.58
C GLN A 119 -13.98 -14.15 -6.54
N ARG A 120 -15.20 -14.47 -6.10
CA ARG A 120 -16.41 -14.16 -6.87
C ARG A 120 -16.91 -12.75 -6.53
N HIS A 121 -17.15 -11.95 -7.56
CA HIS A 121 -17.72 -10.61 -7.46
C HIS A 121 -19.22 -10.70 -7.19
N CYS A 122 -19.69 -10.24 -6.03
CA CYS A 122 -21.12 -10.22 -5.71
C CYS A 122 -21.83 -9.08 -6.46
N CYS A 123 -22.31 -9.35 -7.67
CA CYS A 123 -23.38 -8.58 -8.30
C CYS A 123 -24.54 -9.51 -8.67
N GLY A 124 -25.57 -9.60 -7.82
CA GLY A 124 -26.83 -10.27 -8.14
C GLY A 124 -27.56 -10.85 -6.93
N ILE A 125 -28.90 -10.71 -6.93
CA ILE A 125 -29.86 -11.18 -5.90
C ILE A 125 -29.93 -12.73 -5.78
N ALA A 126 -29.20 -13.47 -6.60
CA ALA A 126 -29.28 -14.93 -6.69
C ALA A 126 -28.18 -15.62 -5.87
N GLN A 127 -28.15 -15.47 -4.53
CA GLN A 127 -27.10 -16.13 -3.74
C GLN A 127 -27.40 -16.40 -2.27
N ILE A 128 -28.66 -16.69 -1.92
CA ILE A 128 -29.02 -17.00 -0.53
C ILE A 128 -28.53 -18.40 -0.08
N HIS A 129 -28.20 -19.34 -0.99
CA HIS A 129 -27.91 -20.76 -0.62
C HIS A 129 -26.60 -21.37 -1.15
N SER A 130 -25.58 -20.59 -1.56
CA SER A 130 -24.27 -21.18 -1.92
C SER A 130 -23.20 -20.76 -0.91
N HIS A 131 -22.65 -21.74 -0.19
CA HIS A 131 -21.57 -21.60 0.78
C HIS A 131 -20.48 -20.61 0.31
N HIS A 132 -20.33 -19.49 1.03
CA HIS A 132 -19.36 -18.43 0.75
C HIS A 132 -17.95 -18.85 1.20
N SER A 133 -17.41 -19.92 0.61
CA SER A 133 -16.06 -20.40 0.94
C SER A 133 -15.02 -19.79 0.01
N LEU A 134 -13.93 -19.29 0.61
CA LEU A 134 -12.69 -18.87 -0.03
C LEU A 134 -11.77 -20.06 -0.36
N GLY A 135 -12.20 -21.29 -0.05
CA GLY A 135 -11.40 -22.52 -0.20
C GLY A 135 -10.38 -22.74 0.92
N HIS A 136 -10.46 -21.94 1.99
CA HIS A 136 -9.53 -21.93 3.10
C HIS A 136 -10.31 -21.90 4.41
N LYS A 137 -10.35 -23.01 5.15
CA LYS A 137 -11.20 -23.16 6.35
C LYS A 137 -10.93 -22.09 7.42
N ASP A 138 -9.67 -21.71 7.57
CA ASP A 138 -9.22 -20.65 8.46
C ASP A 138 -9.75 -19.28 8.04
N LEU A 139 -9.66 -18.94 6.75
CA LEU A 139 -10.19 -17.68 6.21
C LEU A 139 -11.72 -17.64 6.19
N ASP A 140 -12.38 -18.77 5.92
CA ASP A 140 -13.84 -18.90 5.97
C ASP A 140 -14.35 -18.65 7.39
N HIS A 141 -13.67 -19.24 8.39
CA HIS A 141 -13.99 -19.02 9.78
C HIS A 141 -13.78 -17.56 10.19
N LEU A 142 -12.67 -16.95 9.77
CA LEU A 142 -12.37 -15.54 10.05
C LEU A 142 -13.36 -14.59 9.35
N GLN A 143 -13.85 -14.94 8.16
CA GLN A 143 -14.86 -14.16 7.44
C GLN A 143 -16.23 -14.26 8.12
N ALA A 144 -16.60 -15.45 8.62
CA ALA A 144 -17.83 -15.63 9.39
C ALA A 144 -17.77 -14.98 10.78
N ASN A 145 -16.57 -14.91 11.38
CA ASN A 145 -16.35 -14.37 12.72
C ASN A 145 -15.22 -13.31 12.70
N PRO A 146 -15.49 -12.09 12.20
CA PRO A 146 -14.50 -11.03 12.16
C PRO A 146 -13.96 -10.68 13.55
N GLN A 147 -12.64 -10.65 13.70
CA GLN A 147 -11.96 -10.44 14.97
C GLN A 147 -10.66 -9.63 14.81
N PRO A 148 -10.11 -9.06 15.90
CA PRO A 148 -8.81 -8.40 15.86
C PRO A 148 -7.70 -9.36 15.42
N LEU A 149 -6.70 -8.83 14.73
CA LEU A 149 -5.52 -9.59 14.29
C LEU A 149 -4.25 -8.95 14.80
N VAL A 150 -3.20 -9.76 14.87
CA VAL A 150 -1.84 -9.31 15.16
C VAL A 150 -1.00 -9.41 13.88
N PHE A 151 -0.38 -8.31 13.48
CA PHE A 151 0.56 -8.24 12.37
C PHE A 151 1.97 -8.00 12.90
N ALA A 152 2.85 -8.99 12.77
CA ALA A 152 4.28 -8.80 13.00
C ALA A 152 4.96 -8.42 11.68
N ILE A 153 5.55 -7.23 11.61
CA ILE A 153 6.18 -6.69 10.41
C ILE A 153 7.68 -6.50 10.64
N GLU A 154 8.49 -6.92 9.67
CA GLU A 154 9.91 -6.55 9.53
C GLU A 154 10.06 -5.68 8.27
N LEU A 155 10.32 -4.39 8.44
CA LEU A 155 10.50 -3.47 7.32
C LEU A 155 11.91 -3.59 6.75
N LEU A 156 12.07 -4.07 5.53
CA LEU A 156 13.37 -4.35 4.90
C LEU A 156 13.89 -3.16 4.11
N GLU A 157 13.03 -2.57 3.28
CA GLU A 157 13.40 -1.52 2.34
C GLU A 157 12.34 -0.42 2.26
N VAL A 158 12.82 0.82 2.15
CA VAL A 158 12.03 1.99 1.79
C VAL A 158 12.70 2.64 0.59
N SER A 159 12.06 2.59 -0.57
CA SER A 159 12.55 3.15 -1.82
C SER A 159 11.71 4.33 -2.27
N GLN A 160 12.34 5.50 -2.24
CA GLN A 160 11.77 6.78 -2.67
C GLN A 160 12.24 7.16 -4.08
N GLN A 161 12.78 6.22 -4.86
CA GLN A 161 13.43 6.50 -6.16
C GLN A 161 12.56 7.28 -7.16
N TRP A 162 11.23 7.31 -7.01
CA TRP A 162 10.32 8.15 -7.80
C TRP A 162 9.88 9.44 -7.06
N ALA A 163 9.93 9.48 -5.72
CA ALA A 163 9.58 10.65 -4.91
C ALA A 163 10.65 11.74 -4.93
N ALA A 164 11.93 11.36 -4.85
CA ALA A 164 13.03 12.32 -4.92
C ALA A 164 13.11 12.99 -6.31
N SER A 165 12.94 12.21 -7.38
CA SER A 165 12.77 12.75 -8.74
C SER A 165 11.53 13.65 -8.80
N ARG A 166 10.41 13.24 -8.20
CA ARG A 166 9.21 14.08 -8.11
C ARG A 166 9.44 15.42 -7.44
N ILE A 167 10.07 15.46 -6.27
CA ILE A 167 10.32 16.70 -5.54
C ILE A 167 11.28 17.60 -6.33
N HIS A 168 12.34 17.04 -6.92
CA HIS A 168 13.27 17.79 -7.76
C HIS A 168 12.56 18.40 -8.99
N PHE A 169 11.74 17.61 -9.68
CA PHE A 169 11.03 18.06 -10.87
C PHE A 169 9.81 18.94 -10.55
N GLU A 170 9.10 18.74 -9.44
CA GLU A 170 8.05 19.65 -8.96
C GLU A 170 8.65 21.01 -8.58
N GLY A 171 9.85 21.04 -7.98
CA GLY A 171 10.65 22.26 -7.80
C GLY A 171 10.95 22.95 -9.13
N ILE A 172 11.49 22.20 -10.12
CA ILE A 172 11.73 22.72 -11.47
C ILE A 172 10.45 23.26 -12.10
N VAL A 173 9.32 22.54 -11.99
CA VAL A 173 8.03 22.99 -12.54
C VAL A 173 7.60 24.31 -11.89
N LYS A 174 7.70 24.42 -10.56
CA LYS A 174 7.30 25.61 -9.81
C LYS A 174 8.18 26.82 -10.14
N ASP A 175 9.49 26.62 -10.23
CA ASP A 175 10.44 27.68 -10.61
C ASP A 175 10.23 28.12 -12.06
N MET A 176 9.93 27.17 -12.96
CA MET A 176 9.71 27.46 -14.37
C MET A 176 8.39 28.19 -14.60
N VAL A 177 7.33 27.92 -13.81
CA VAL A 177 6.06 28.68 -13.86
C VAL A 177 6.29 30.18 -13.67
N VAL A 178 7.22 30.57 -12.80
CA VAL A 178 7.58 31.98 -12.56
C VAL A 178 8.24 32.60 -13.80
N VAL A 179 8.88 31.80 -14.65
CA VAL A 179 9.64 32.24 -15.85
C VAL A 179 8.82 32.08 -17.16
N LEU A 180 7.58 31.61 -17.08
CA LEU A 180 6.73 31.43 -18.27
C LEU A 180 6.23 32.76 -18.82
N ASN A 181 6.91 33.23 -19.86
CA ASN A 181 6.35 34.16 -20.84
C ASN A 181 5.57 33.35 -21.91
N ARG A 182 4.47 33.91 -22.43
CA ARG A 182 3.56 33.27 -23.42
C ARG A 182 4.24 32.77 -24.71
N TYR A 183 5.47 33.21 -24.98
CA TYR A 183 6.25 32.87 -26.18
C TYR A 183 7.56 32.09 -25.90
N ASN A 184 7.82 31.63 -24.67
CA ASN A 184 9.08 30.95 -24.34
C ASN A 184 9.03 29.43 -24.60
N VAL A 185 9.33 29.03 -25.84
CA VAL A 185 9.38 27.61 -26.28
C VAL A 185 10.25 26.75 -25.36
N LYS A 186 11.44 27.24 -24.99
CA LYS A 186 12.40 26.51 -24.15
C LYS A 186 11.86 26.24 -22.75
N ALA A 187 11.06 27.17 -22.20
CA ALA A 187 10.45 27.00 -20.89
C ALA A 187 9.38 25.92 -20.90
N TYR A 188 8.47 25.94 -21.89
CA TYR A 188 7.46 24.88 -22.07
C TYR A 188 8.10 23.51 -22.32
N TYR A 189 9.15 23.44 -23.16
CA TYR A 189 9.83 22.17 -23.44
C TYR A 189 10.46 21.55 -22.18
N LYS A 190 11.16 22.37 -21.39
CA LYS A 190 11.77 21.92 -20.13
C LYS A 190 10.73 21.54 -19.08
N ARG A 191 9.63 22.29 -18.97
CA ARG A 191 8.53 22.00 -18.03
C ARG A 191 7.78 20.72 -18.43
N GLY A 192 7.54 20.50 -19.73
CA GLY A 192 6.95 19.28 -20.25
C GLY A 192 7.81 18.04 -19.97
N LYS A 193 9.14 18.15 -20.11
CA LYS A 193 10.08 17.10 -19.71
C LYS A 193 10.07 16.84 -18.20
N ALA A 194 9.98 17.88 -17.39
CA ALA A 194 9.87 17.73 -15.94
C ALA A 194 8.57 17.01 -15.57
N HIS A 195 7.43 17.43 -16.13
CA HIS A 195 6.14 16.75 -15.96
C HIS A 195 6.18 15.28 -16.41
N ALA A 196 6.80 14.99 -17.56
CA ALA A 196 6.97 13.62 -18.05
C ALA A 196 7.81 12.76 -17.10
N ALA A 197 8.89 13.32 -16.53
CA ALA A 197 9.73 12.63 -15.56
C ALA A 197 9.02 12.35 -14.22
N VAL A 198 7.96 13.10 -13.90
CA VAL A 198 7.11 12.88 -12.71
C VAL A 198 5.79 12.19 -12.98
N TRP A 199 5.57 11.70 -14.19
CA TRP A 199 4.35 10.99 -14.60
C TRP A 199 3.09 11.86 -14.62
N ASN A 200 3.24 13.19 -14.68
CA ASN A 200 2.13 14.12 -14.90
C ASN A 200 1.80 14.15 -16.39
N GLU A 201 1.16 13.08 -16.88
CA GLU A 201 0.94 12.86 -18.31
C GLU A 201 0.15 14.02 -18.94
N LYS A 202 -0.93 14.46 -18.29
CA LYS A 202 -1.80 15.50 -18.84
C LYS A 202 -1.04 16.82 -19.02
N GLU A 203 -0.29 17.21 -17.99
CA GLU A 203 0.49 18.44 -17.96
C GLU A 203 1.69 18.36 -18.92
N ALA A 204 2.36 17.21 -18.99
CA ALA A 204 3.45 16.98 -19.95
C ALA A 204 2.96 17.12 -21.39
N ARG A 205 1.84 16.48 -21.73
CA ARG A 205 1.23 16.58 -23.07
C ARG A 205 0.80 18.01 -23.38
N ALA A 206 0.22 18.73 -22.42
CA ALA A 206 -0.18 20.12 -22.62
C ALA A 206 1.02 21.04 -22.90
N ASP A 207 2.11 20.88 -22.17
CA ASP A 207 3.35 21.63 -22.39
C ASP A 207 3.98 21.33 -23.75
N PHE A 208 4.03 20.06 -24.13
CA PHE A 208 4.53 19.65 -25.44
C PHE A 208 3.65 20.14 -26.59
N ALA A 209 2.32 20.13 -26.42
CA ALA A 209 1.41 20.74 -27.40
C ALA A 209 1.67 22.23 -27.57
N LYS A 210 1.96 22.95 -26.47
CA LYS A 210 2.30 24.38 -26.53
C LYS A 210 3.64 24.64 -27.23
N VAL A 211 4.62 23.75 -27.07
CA VAL A 211 5.88 23.81 -27.83
C VAL A 211 5.61 23.74 -29.33
N LEU A 212 4.76 22.81 -29.77
CA LEU A 212 4.47 22.63 -31.20
C LEU A 212 3.61 23.76 -31.79
N GLU A 213 2.76 24.38 -30.96
CA GLU A 213 2.03 25.60 -31.36
C GLU A 213 3.00 26.78 -31.62
N LEU A 214 4.06 26.90 -30.83
CA LEU A 214 5.02 27.99 -30.93
C LEU A 214 6.17 27.72 -31.92
N ASP A 215 6.59 26.46 -32.06
CA ASP A 215 7.66 26.03 -32.95
C ASP A 215 7.41 24.60 -33.47
N PRO A 216 6.76 24.48 -34.64
CA PRO A 216 6.49 23.19 -35.28
C PRO A 216 7.76 22.41 -35.66
N SER A 217 8.93 23.06 -35.80
CA SER A 217 10.17 22.38 -36.20
C SER A 217 10.66 21.36 -35.16
N LEU A 218 10.18 21.48 -33.92
CA LEU A 218 10.52 20.59 -32.80
C LEU A 218 9.68 19.30 -32.76
N GLU A 219 8.77 19.07 -33.73
CA GLU A 219 7.86 17.92 -33.77
C GLU A 219 8.55 16.58 -33.56
N ALA A 220 9.66 16.32 -34.27
CA ALA A 220 10.40 15.07 -34.13
C ALA A 220 10.98 14.88 -32.70
N SER A 221 11.40 15.98 -32.06
CA SER A 221 11.95 15.95 -30.70
C SER A 221 10.85 15.70 -29.66
N VAL A 222 9.72 16.40 -29.80
CA VAL A 222 8.55 16.24 -28.94
C VAL A 222 7.95 14.84 -29.05
N ASN A 223 7.80 14.31 -30.27
CA ASN A 223 7.27 12.97 -30.49
C ASN A 223 8.14 11.88 -29.86
N ARG A 224 9.48 12.07 -29.84
CA ARG A 224 10.38 11.14 -29.15
C ARG A 224 10.15 11.13 -27.64
N GLU A 225 9.97 12.30 -27.02
CA GLU A 225 9.68 12.42 -25.58
C GLU A 225 8.30 11.83 -25.23
N LEU A 226 7.27 12.09 -26.05
CA LEU A 226 5.92 11.54 -25.87
C LEU A 226 5.91 10.01 -25.99
N LYS A 227 6.60 9.46 -27.00
CA LYS A 227 6.74 8.01 -27.17
C LYS A 227 7.44 7.36 -25.97
N ALA A 228 8.53 7.96 -25.49
CA ALA A 228 9.23 7.47 -24.31
C ALA A 228 8.34 7.52 -23.04
N LEU A 229 7.52 8.56 -22.88
CA LEU A 229 6.55 8.66 -21.80
C LEU A 229 5.49 7.55 -21.88
N GLU A 230 4.94 7.30 -23.07
CA GLU A 230 3.94 6.25 -23.29
C GLU A 230 4.48 4.84 -23.05
N GLU A 231 5.69 4.54 -23.50
CA GLU A 231 6.36 3.26 -23.27
C GLU A 231 6.61 3.03 -21.77
N ARG A 232 7.07 4.06 -21.05
CA ARG A 232 7.25 4.01 -19.61
C ARG A 232 5.92 3.79 -18.88
N LEU A 233 4.86 4.49 -19.29
CA LEU A 233 3.52 4.34 -18.71
C LEU A 233 2.97 2.94 -18.95
N ARG A 234 3.18 2.38 -20.15
CA ARG A 234 2.78 1.02 -20.51
C ARG A 234 3.52 -0.03 -19.68
N SER A 235 4.84 0.07 -19.58
CA SER A 235 5.66 -0.85 -18.77
C SER A 235 5.27 -0.82 -17.30
N LYS A 236 5.06 0.38 -16.74
CA LYS A 236 4.58 0.54 -15.36
C LYS A 236 3.19 -0.06 -15.16
N LYS A 237 2.25 0.21 -16.08
CA LYS A 237 0.90 -0.36 -16.04
C LYS A 237 0.94 -1.89 -16.16
N GLN A 238 1.87 -2.44 -16.95
CA GLN A 238 2.04 -3.88 -17.11
C GLN A 238 2.64 -4.54 -15.85
N GLU A 239 3.65 -3.93 -15.23
CA GLU A 239 4.22 -4.39 -13.96
C GLU A 239 3.17 -4.40 -12.84
N GLU A 240 2.40 -3.31 -12.75
CA GLU A 240 1.35 -3.15 -11.75
C GLU A 240 0.16 -4.09 -11.98
N LYS A 241 -0.26 -4.26 -13.24
CA LYS A 241 -1.36 -5.16 -13.63
C LYS A 241 -1.00 -6.64 -13.49
N GLY A 242 0.28 -7.00 -13.58
CA GLY A 242 0.72 -8.39 -13.47
C GLY A 242 0.78 -8.93 -12.04
N ARG A 243 1.14 -8.10 -11.06
CA ARG A 243 1.45 -8.57 -9.69
C ARG A 243 0.28 -8.46 -8.71
N TYR A 244 -0.64 -7.50 -8.92
CA TYR A 244 -1.65 -7.13 -7.92
C TYR A 244 -3.01 -6.76 -8.53
N LYS A 245 -3.36 -7.33 -9.68
CA LYS A 245 -4.64 -7.10 -10.38
C LYS A 245 -5.82 -7.24 -9.40
N GLY A 246 -6.62 -6.18 -9.26
CA GLY A 246 -7.80 -6.13 -8.39
C GLY A 246 -7.53 -6.03 -6.88
N LEU A 247 -6.28 -5.90 -6.43
CA LEU A 247 -5.94 -5.65 -5.02
C LEU A 247 -6.00 -4.16 -4.64
N PHE A 248 -6.21 -3.28 -5.63
CA PHE A 248 -6.17 -1.80 -5.52
C PHE A 248 -7.47 -1.09 -5.94
N ASP A 249 -8.55 -1.82 -6.24
CA ASP A 249 -9.82 -1.20 -6.63
C ASP A 249 -10.80 -1.12 -5.44
N PHE A 250 -11.24 0.10 -5.10
CA PHE A 250 -12.42 0.34 -4.26
C PHE A 250 -13.48 1.11 -5.05
N ASN A 251 -14.66 0.52 -5.13
CA ASN A 251 -15.91 1.26 -5.01
C ASN A 251 -16.83 0.45 -4.07
N ALA A 252 -16.66 0.64 -2.77
CA ALA A 252 -17.60 0.15 -1.77
C ALA A 252 -17.74 1.22 -0.70
N GLN A 253 -18.91 1.86 -0.67
CA GLN A 253 -19.31 2.73 0.44
C GLN A 253 -19.47 1.89 1.71
N PRO A 254 -19.10 2.41 2.90
CA PRO A 254 -19.30 1.69 4.14
C PRO A 254 -20.81 1.63 4.46
N ALA A 255 -21.36 0.42 4.52
CA ALA A 255 -22.65 0.20 5.15
C ALA A 255 -22.49 0.43 6.66
N ALA A 256 -23.28 1.36 7.20
CA ALA A 256 -23.37 1.62 8.62
C ALA A 256 -23.87 0.36 9.35
N ALA A 257 -23.02 -0.25 10.18
CA ALA A 257 -23.41 -1.29 11.11
C ALA A 257 -23.54 -0.68 12.51
N THR A 258 -24.77 -0.47 12.94
CA THR A 258 -25.13 -0.09 14.32
C THR A 258 -25.44 -1.36 15.09
N THR A 259 -24.56 -1.82 15.99
CA THR A 259 -24.90 -2.79 17.06
C THR A 259 -23.85 -2.76 18.19
N PRO A 260 -24.21 -3.17 19.42
CA PRO A 260 -23.64 -2.63 20.66
C PRO A 260 -22.31 -3.27 21.09
N ASN A 261 -21.53 -2.45 21.81
CA ASN A 261 -20.23 -2.71 22.41
C ASN A 261 -20.23 -3.93 23.36
N ILE A 262 -19.67 -5.06 22.91
CA ILE A 262 -18.83 -5.95 23.73
C ILE A 262 -17.72 -6.46 22.80
N LEU A 263 -16.55 -5.81 22.83
CA LEU A 263 -15.38 -6.22 22.05
C LEU A 263 -14.65 -7.38 22.77
N PRO A 264 -14.32 -8.48 22.10
CA PRO A 264 -13.30 -9.39 22.60
C PRO A 264 -11.97 -8.65 22.59
N THR A 265 -11.48 -8.27 23.77
CA THR A 265 -10.19 -7.60 23.92
C THR A 265 -9.09 -8.64 24.01
N CYS A 266 -8.01 -8.42 23.27
CA CYS A 266 -6.76 -9.15 23.42
C CYS A 266 -6.17 -8.76 24.79
N SER A 267 -6.41 -9.56 25.84
CA SER A 267 -5.88 -9.31 27.18
C SER A 267 -4.37 -9.62 27.20
N SER A 268 -3.57 -8.64 27.62
CA SER A 268 -2.16 -8.84 27.90
C SER A 268 -2.00 -9.55 29.24
N SER A 269 -1.68 -10.84 29.22
CA SER A 269 -1.32 -11.59 30.42
C SER A 269 -0.10 -10.97 31.08
N GLY A 270 -0.29 -10.41 32.28
CA GLY A 270 0.77 -9.86 33.12
C GLY A 270 1.66 -10.96 33.68
N ILE A 271 2.97 -10.70 33.68
CA ILE A 271 3.98 -11.52 34.33
C ILE A 271 3.80 -11.36 35.85
N HIS A 272 3.43 -12.42 36.55
CA HIS A 272 3.51 -12.47 38.01
C HIS A 272 4.97 -12.69 38.41
N ALA A 273 5.58 -11.67 39.00
CA ALA A 273 6.82 -11.81 39.75
C ALA A 273 6.50 -12.50 41.08
N GLY A 274 6.88 -13.76 41.22
CA GLY A 274 6.86 -14.47 42.49
C GLY A 274 7.95 -13.93 43.41
N THR A 275 7.54 -13.36 44.53
CA THR A 275 8.39 -13.05 45.68
C THR A 275 8.73 -14.37 46.38
N THR A 276 10.01 -14.70 46.49
CA THR A 276 10.48 -15.76 47.40
C THR A 276 11.15 -15.08 48.59
N SER A 277 10.50 -15.14 49.75
CA SER A 277 11.16 -15.07 51.05
C SER A 277 11.18 -16.47 51.62
N ILE A 278 12.36 -17.00 51.94
CA ILE A 278 12.90 -17.35 53.27
C ILE A 278 14.41 -17.50 53.08
#